data_AF-N9WEJ1-F1
#
_entry.id   AF-N9WEJ1-F1
#
_cell.length_a   1.000
_cell.length_b   1.000
_cell.length_c   1.000
_cell.angle_alpha   90.00
_cell.angle_beta   90.00
_cell.angle_gamma   90.00
#
_symmetry.space_group_name_H-M   'P 1'
#
loop_
_entity.id
_entity.type
_entity.pdbx_description
1 polymer ?
#
loop_
_entity_poly.entity_id
_entity_poly.type
_entity_poly.pdbx_seq_one_letter_code
_entity_poly.pdbx_strand_id
1 'polypeptide(L)'
;MDEDEALARLIALAGTGAGTSAAGSADAAALRALVEEASELGARRALARLGLADAAARDDVSDLRQLLGAWRDAKTSAWKAAVDWAVRGMLALLVVGLAMKMGLPGLLK
;
A
#
# COMPACT_ATOMS: atom_id res chain seq x y z
N MET A 1 24.62 -3.34 15.78
CA MET A 1 25.08 -2.03 15.27
C MET A 1 23.85 -1.32 14.79
N ASP A 2 23.60 -0.12 15.31
CA ASP A 2 22.53 0.74 14.80
C ASP A 2 22.86 1.18 13.37
N GLU A 3 21.87 1.29 12.49
CA GLU A 3 22.09 1.73 11.10
C GLU A 3 22.73 3.13 11.06
N ASP A 4 22.34 3.99 12.00
CA ASP A 4 22.88 5.33 12.14
C ASP A 4 24.38 5.33 12.48
N GLU A 5 24.84 4.39 13.32
CA GLU A 5 26.26 4.27 13.65
C GLU A 5 27.06 3.70 12.46
N ALA A 6 26.46 2.79 11.69
CA ALA A 6 27.05 2.28 10.46
C ALA A 6 27.19 3.38 9.40
N LEU A 7 26.14 4.18 9.20
CA LEU A 7 26.12 5.32 8.28
C LEU A 7 27.11 6.40 8.71
N ALA A 8 27.16 6.74 10.00
CA ALA A 8 28.12 7.71 10.52
C ALA A 8 29.57 7.27 10.28
N ARG A 9 29.88 5.97 10.45
CA ARG A 9 31.21 5.42 10.15
C ARG A 9 31.53 5.46 8.65
N LEU A 10 30.56 5.17 7.78
CA LEU A 10 30.75 5.22 6.34
C LEU A 10 30.97 6.65 5.84
N ILE A 11 30.22 7.62 6.36
CA ILE A 11 30.42 9.06 6.04
C ILE A 11 31.78 9.54 6.54
N ALA A 12 32.20 9.14 7.74
CA ALA A 12 33.51 9.48 8.27
C ALA A 12 34.65 8.87 7.42
N LEU A 13 34.50 7.63 6.95
CA LEU A 13 35.46 6.96 6.06
C LEU A 13 35.53 7.63 4.67
N ALA A 14 34.39 8.09 4.13
CA ALA A 14 34.35 8.83 2.87
C ALA A 14 34.96 10.23 3.00
N GLY A 15 34.75 10.90 4.13
CA GLY A 15 35.30 12.23 4.42
C GLY A 15 36.81 12.27 4.63
N THR A 16 37.44 11.17 5.05
CA THR A 16 38.91 11.10 5.23
C THR A 16 39.68 10.89 3.93
N GLY A 17 39.05 10.35 2.88
CA GLY A 17 39.61 10.23 1.53
C GLY A 17 39.21 11.37 0.58
N ALA A 18 38.05 12.01 0.78
CA ALA A 18 37.56 13.13 0.00
C ALA A 18 38.23 14.47 0.37
N GLY A 19 39.56 14.48 0.44
CA GLY A 19 40.30 15.74 0.30
C GLY A 19 40.09 16.29 -1.12
N THR A 20 40.19 17.60 -1.29
CA THR A 20 40.18 18.33 -2.59
C THR A 20 41.31 17.93 -3.57
N SER A 21 41.97 16.79 -3.35
CA SER A 21 43.00 16.23 -4.22
C SER A 21 42.38 15.39 -5.34
N ALA A 22 43.03 15.38 -6.51
CA ALA A 22 42.58 14.58 -7.65
C ALA A 22 42.45 13.08 -7.32
N ALA A 23 43.34 12.55 -6.46
CA ALA A 23 43.30 11.17 -5.99
C ALA A 23 42.05 10.88 -5.13
N GLY A 24 41.71 11.76 -4.17
CA GLY A 24 40.54 11.61 -3.32
C GLY A 24 39.20 11.64 -4.08
N SER A 25 39.13 12.45 -5.14
CA SER A 25 37.95 12.48 -6.03
C SER A 25 37.78 11.21 -6.85
N ALA A 26 38.88 10.54 -7.23
CA ALA A 26 38.84 9.28 -7.96
C ALA A 26 38.34 8.14 -7.06
N ASP A 27 38.76 8.11 -5.80
CA ASP A 27 38.30 7.13 -4.81
C ASP A 27 36.81 7.30 -4.50
N ALA A 28 36.33 8.54 -4.36
CA ALA A 28 34.91 8.82 -4.16
C ALA A 28 34.05 8.39 -5.38
N ALA A 29 34.55 8.58 -6.60
CA ALA A 29 33.88 8.12 -7.82
C ALA A 29 33.82 6.58 -7.88
N ALA A 30 34.90 5.90 -7.49
CA ALA A 30 34.95 4.44 -7.43
C ALA A 30 33.97 3.87 -6.39
N LEU A 31 33.89 4.49 -5.21
CA LEU A 31 32.91 4.11 -4.18
C LEU A 31 31.48 4.31 -4.65
N ARG A 32 31.18 5.42 -5.34
CA ARG A 32 29.85 5.67 -5.91
C ARG A 32 29.49 4.61 -6.95
N ALA A 33 30.42 4.26 -7.83
CA ALA A 33 30.20 3.22 -8.83
C ALA A 33 29.95 1.85 -8.18
N LEU A 34 30.71 1.51 -7.13
CA LEU A 34 30.50 0.28 -6.38
C LEU A 34 29.13 0.24 -5.68
N VAL A 35 28.71 1.35 -5.07
CA VAL A 35 27.39 1.45 -4.41
C VAL A 35 26.27 1.35 -5.44
N GLU A 36 26.39 2.01 -6.59
CA GLU A 36 25.40 1.93 -7.68
C GLU A 36 25.24 0.49 -8.16
N GLU A 37 26.35 -0.20 -8.48
CA GLU A 37 26.35 -1.60 -8.94
C GLU A 37 25.79 -2.56 -7.87
N ALA A 38 26.20 -2.38 -6.60
CA ALA A 38 25.70 -3.19 -5.50
C ALA A 38 24.19 -2.98 -5.27
N SER A 39 23.72 -1.74 -5.39
CA SER A 39 22.31 -1.37 -5.24
C SER A 39 21.48 -1.93 -6.39
N GLU A 40 21.96 -1.81 -7.63
CA GLU A 40 21.28 -2.36 -8.81
C GLU A 40 21.21 -3.90 -8.75
N LEU A 41 22.30 -4.58 -8.42
CA LEU A 41 22.30 -6.03 -8.21
C LEU A 41 21.39 -6.46 -7.05
N GLY A 42 21.35 -5.69 -5.96
CA GLY A 42 20.46 -5.90 -4.83
C GLY A 42 18.99 -5.80 -5.24
N ALA A 43 18.62 -4.72 -5.94
CA ALA A 43 17.27 -4.49 -6.45
C ALA A 43 16.84 -5.59 -7.42
N ARG A 44 17.69 -5.95 -8.38
CA ARG A 44 17.42 -7.04 -9.34
C ARG A 44 17.19 -8.39 -8.64
N ARG A 45 18.00 -8.74 -7.62
CA ARG A 45 17.80 -9.96 -6.83
C ARG A 45 16.51 -9.92 -6.02
N ALA A 46 16.16 -8.78 -5.43
CA ALA A 46 14.93 -8.62 -4.67
C ALA A 46 13.70 -8.79 -5.59
N LEU A 47 13.69 -8.11 -6.75
CA LEU A 47 12.65 -8.25 -7.76
C LEU A 47 12.54 -9.69 -8.26
N ALA A 48 13.66 -10.36 -8.55
CA ALA A 48 13.66 -11.76 -8.97
C ALA A 48 13.10 -12.71 -7.89
N ARG A 49 13.42 -12.49 -6.62
CA ARG A 49 12.85 -13.27 -5.50
C ARG A 49 11.35 -13.08 -5.33
N LEU A 50 10.84 -11.90 -5.71
CA LEU A 50 9.41 -11.60 -5.74
C LEU A 50 8.73 -12.08 -7.03
N GLY A 51 9.49 -12.63 -7.99
CA GLY A 51 8.98 -13.02 -9.29
C GLY A 51 8.66 -11.84 -10.22
N LEU A 52 9.18 -10.64 -9.94
CA LEU A 52 8.90 -9.38 -10.66
C LEU A 52 10.07 -8.94 -11.56
N ALA A 53 10.86 -9.90 -12.08
CA ALA A 53 12.05 -9.59 -12.87
C ALA A 53 11.81 -9.59 -14.40
N ASP A 54 10.62 -10.00 -14.85
CA ASP A 54 10.25 -10.00 -16.25
C ASP A 54 9.66 -8.65 -16.71
N ALA A 55 9.51 -8.50 -18.03
CA ALA A 55 9.05 -7.26 -18.63
C ALA A 55 7.55 -6.97 -18.37
N ALA A 56 6.73 -7.99 -18.09
CA ALA A 56 5.30 -7.86 -17.83
C ALA A 56 4.98 -7.55 -16.36
N ALA A 57 5.91 -7.80 -15.43
CA ALA A 57 5.75 -7.58 -13.99
C ALA A 57 5.16 -6.21 -13.61
N ARG A 58 5.51 -5.14 -14.33
CA ARG A 58 4.97 -3.79 -14.08
C ARG A 58 3.47 -3.72 -14.38
N ASP A 59 3.06 -4.30 -15.50
CA ASP A 59 1.68 -4.29 -15.97
C ASP A 59 0.83 -5.19 -15.10
N ASP A 60 1.33 -6.38 -14.76
CA ASP A 60 0.66 -7.32 -13.83
C ASP A 60 0.38 -6.68 -12.47
N VAL A 61 1.34 -5.95 -11.90
CA VAL A 61 1.16 -5.22 -10.63
C VAL A 61 0.13 -4.10 -10.77
N SER A 62 0.08 -3.42 -11.92
CA SER A 62 -0.93 -2.41 -12.21
C SER A 62 -2.33 -3.03 -12.28
N ASP A 63 -2.46 -4.15 -12.98
CA ASP A 63 -3.73 -4.86 -13.15
C ASP A 63 -4.26 -5.40 -11.83
N LEU A 64 -3.39 -6.01 -11.01
CA LEU A 64 -3.75 -6.45 -9.66
C LEU A 64 -4.26 -5.30 -8.79
N ARG A 65 -3.63 -4.12 -8.87
CA ARG A 65 -4.07 -2.93 -8.13
C ARG A 65 -5.42 -2.43 -8.62
N GLN A 66 -5.66 -2.47 -9.93
CA GLN A 66 -6.93 -2.07 -10.51
C GLN A 66 -8.05 -3.03 -10.09
N LEU A 67 -7.82 -4.34 -10.15
CA LEU A 67 -8.76 -5.36 -9.67
C LEU A 67 -9.05 -5.20 -8.17
N LEU A 68 -8.03 -4.94 -7.35
CA LEU A 68 -8.21 -4.69 -5.92
C LEU A 68 -9.03 -3.42 -5.67
N GLY A 69 -8.82 -2.39 -6.48
CA GLY A 69 -9.62 -1.16 -6.47
C GLY A 69 -11.08 -1.47 -6.74
N ALA A 70 -11.38 -2.13 -7.86
CA ALA A 70 -12.72 -2.53 -8.24
C ALA A 70 -13.41 -3.41 -7.18
N TRP A 71 -12.68 -4.37 -6.60
CA TRP A 71 -13.21 -5.21 -5.53
C TRP A 71 -13.53 -4.43 -4.25
N ARG A 72 -12.65 -3.51 -3.84
CA ARG A 72 -12.88 -2.65 -2.66
C ARG A 72 -14.08 -1.75 -2.87
N ASP A 73 -14.25 -1.21 -4.07
CA ASP A 73 -15.38 -0.36 -4.42
C ASP A 73 -16.68 -1.16 -4.42
N ALA A 74 -16.67 -2.36 -5.02
CA ALA A 74 -17.80 -3.29 -4.98
C ALA A 74 -18.17 -3.69 -3.54
N LYS A 75 -17.19 -4.01 -2.69
CA LYS A 75 -17.41 -4.32 -1.27
C LYS A 75 -18.04 -3.15 -0.53
N THR A 76 -17.54 -1.93 -0.75
CA THR A 76 -18.09 -0.72 -0.13
C THR A 76 -19.52 -0.46 -0.59
N SER A 77 -19.79 -0.63 -1.88
CA SER A 77 -21.13 -0.49 -2.48
C SER A 77 -22.12 -1.50 -1.89
N ALA A 78 -21.73 -2.78 -1.82
CA ALA A 78 -22.56 -3.85 -1.27
C ALA A 78 -22.88 -3.60 0.21
N TRP A 79 -21.89 -3.18 1.01
CA TRP A 79 -22.11 -2.84 2.42
C TRP A 79 -23.08 -1.65 2.58
N LYS A 80 -22.91 -0.60 1.77
CA LYS A 80 -23.80 0.57 1.80
C LYS A 80 -25.24 0.17 1.47
N ALA A 81 -25.44 -0.66 0.44
CA ALA A 81 -26.76 -1.17 0.08
C ALA A 81 -27.37 -2.05 1.18
N ALA A 82 -26.58 -2.93 1.78
CA ALA A 82 -27.02 -3.78 2.88
C ALA A 82 -27.48 -2.95 4.09
N VAL A 83 -26.72 -1.92 4.46
CA VAL A 83 -27.09 -1.01 5.56
C VAL A 83 -28.36 -0.22 5.22
N ASP A 84 -28.48 0.32 4.01
CA ASP A 84 -29.69 1.03 3.57
C ASP A 84 -30.93 0.15 3.64
N TRP A 85 -30.86 -1.09 3.12
CA TRP A 85 -31.95 -2.06 3.23
C TRP A 85 -32.27 -2.45 4.68
N ALA A 86 -31.25 -2.64 5.51
CA ALA A 86 -31.44 -2.97 6.93
C ALA A 86 -32.17 -1.83 7.67
N VAL A 87 -31.77 -0.58 7.45
CA VAL A 87 -32.42 0.59 8.05
C VAL A 87 -33.87 0.71 7.56
N ARG A 88 -34.11 0.58 6.25
CA ARG A 88 -35.47 0.61 5.68
C ARG A 88 -36.34 -0.51 6.25
N GLY A 89 -35.82 -1.72 6.33
CA GLY A 89 -36.49 -2.87 6.93
C GLY A 89 -36.84 -2.62 8.40
N MET A 90 -35.88 -2.09 9.18
CA MET A 90 -36.10 -1.77 10.58
C MET A 90 -37.16 -0.68 10.77
N LEU A 91 -37.12 0.40 9.98
CA LEU A 91 -38.14 1.45 10.03
C LEU A 91 -39.53 0.94 9.63
N ALA A 92 -39.62 0.11 8.58
CA ALA A 92 -40.88 -0.51 8.17
C ALA A 92 -41.46 -1.39 9.29
N LEU A 93 -40.61 -2.20 9.93
CA LEU A 93 -41.01 -3.01 11.08
C LEU A 93 -41.47 -2.15 12.27
N LEU A 94 -40.83 -1.02 12.54
CA LEU A 94 -41.27 -0.08 13.58
C LEU A 94 -42.67 0.48 13.29
N VAL A 95 -42.94 0.90 12.05
CA VAL A 95 -44.27 1.41 11.66
C VAL A 95 -45.33 0.32 11.79
N VAL A 96 -45.05 -0.90 11.30
CA VAL A 96 -45.96 -2.04 11.44
C VAL A 96 -46.22 -2.37 12.92
N GLY A 97 -45.17 -2.41 13.74
CA GLY A 97 -45.29 -2.65 15.18
C GLY A 97 -46.14 -1.57 15.87
N LEU A 98 -45.99 -0.31 15.48
CA LEU A 98 -46.80 0.78 16.02
C LEU A 98 -48.27 0.70 15.59
N ALA A 99 -48.53 0.35 14.32
CA ALA A 99 -49.89 0.15 13.82
C ALA A 99 -50.61 -0.99 14.54
N MET A 100 -49.90 -2.10 14.81
CA MET A 100 -50.41 -3.22 15.61
C MET A 100 -50.72 -2.79 17.05
N LYS A 101 -49.80 -2.06 17.70
CA LYS A 101 -49.99 -1.53 19.06
C LYS A 101 -51.18 -0.58 19.17
N MET A 102 -51.42 0.24 18.14
CA MET A 102 -52.53 1.20 18.08
C MET A 102 -53.87 0.55 17.72
N GLY A 103 -53.91 -0.74 17.37
CA GLY A 103 -55.16 -1.43 17.03
C GLY A 103 -55.77 -1.05 15.68
N LEU A 104 -55.00 -0.42 14.78
CA LEU A 104 -55.44 -0.01 13.44
C LEU A 104 -56.15 -1.11 12.61
N PRO A 105 -55.71 -2.38 12.64
CA PRO A 105 -56.39 -3.47 11.92
C PRO A 105 -57.83 -3.70 12.39
N GLY A 106 -58.15 -3.32 13.63
CA GLY A 106 -59.50 -3.42 14.19
C GLY A 106 -60.45 -2.32 13.71
N LEU A 107 -59.92 -1.19 13.20
CA LEU A 107 -60.74 -0.08 12.65
C LEU A 107 -61.13 -0.27 11.19
N LEU A 108 -60.43 -1.14 10.45
CA LEU A 108 -60.67 -1.41 9.03
C LEU A 108 -61.71 -2.52 8.80
N LYS A 109 -62.47 -2.88 9.84
CA LYS A 109 -63.48 -3.95 9.80
C LYS A 109 -64.88 -3.38 9.69
#